data_AF-A0A482R7D1-F1
#
_entry.id   AF-A0A482R7D1-F1
#
_cell.length_a   1.000
_cell.length_b   1.000
_cell.length_c   1.000
_cell.angle_alpha   90.00
_cell.angle_beta   90.00
_cell.angle_gamma   90.00
#
_symmetry.space_group_name_H-M   'P 1'
#
loop_
_entity.id
_entity.type
_entity.pdbx_description
1 polymer ?
#
loop_
_entity_poly.entity_id
_entity_poly.type
_entity_poly.pdbx_seq_one_letter_code
_entity_poly.pdbx_strand_id
1 'polypeptide(L)'
;MAPSSTTSPAVSRAARTPSTICRMLAKYAARDTAGEVVDEGAMTGGHAVRRRLMAGGDDGPAMTYFETSALLIVFVIAGKFLETAAKGKTSDALSALMSLQPATGVLVVEDEEERAWLLAQRDGQAQLSASEAAAQEQVKQGAAATAAVVVDMGSSASTPASRAGAVERTVPLQWIAPGDLIKVYPGAGIPADGVVESGASDVNESMLTGESMPVSKKEGAEVVGATLNMSGLLYVRVQRVGGQSVLSQIVRLVEDAQMAKAPIQAFADKISGIFAPVVLIVAVLTFVIWMALLSTGYVPDEWVPATQSRGLFSLLFSIAVVVIACPCALGLATPTAVMVGTGVGARNGVLIKGGAALETAHKVSAIIFDKTGTLTEGKTTLSHFVLLPRGSGHAYGAAEVLGMLVAAESGSEHPLARAVVEGAHKVLDHMREQGIVAADAQLPHFAVVEDSFAAEPGFGLQCSVVRDADAAASAAEQSLPVLVGNRAWMRRNGVEVTPAAESQLMRCERAGNTAVVLAVDGVAYAVVGIADRVKSEAAEVVRALAAMDVEVWMVTGDNHRT
;
A
#
# COMPACT_ATOMS: atom_id res chain seq x y z
N MET A 1 49.13 12.16 -23.66
CA MET A 1 48.37 11.31 -24.59
C MET A 1 46.89 11.50 -24.28
N ALA A 2 46.14 11.94 -25.28
CA ALA A 2 44.68 12.11 -25.22
C ALA A 2 43.95 10.76 -25.19
N PRO A 3 42.69 10.70 -24.74
CA PRO A 3 41.88 9.48 -24.70
C PRO A 3 41.11 9.26 -26.01
N SER A 4 40.85 7.99 -26.34
CA SER A 4 40.02 7.55 -27.48
C SER A 4 38.66 7.04 -27.02
N SER A 5 37.63 7.61 -27.62
CA SER A 5 36.19 7.33 -27.51
C SER A 5 35.70 6.30 -28.53
N THR A 6 34.71 5.48 -28.16
CA THR A 6 33.66 4.84 -29.02
C THR A 6 32.62 4.16 -28.10
N THR A 7 31.43 4.72 -27.84
CA THR A 7 30.13 4.69 -28.58
C THR A 7 29.28 3.42 -28.43
N SER A 8 28.09 3.53 -27.78
CA SER A 8 26.74 3.07 -28.19
C SER A 8 25.76 3.06 -26.98
N PRO A 9 24.41 3.10 -27.11
CA PRO A 9 23.53 3.87 -28.01
C PRO A 9 22.53 4.77 -27.23
N ALA A 10 21.95 5.73 -27.96
CA ALA A 10 20.94 6.67 -27.48
C ALA A 10 19.54 6.05 -27.39
N VAL A 11 18.85 6.27 -26.26
CA VAL A 11 17.39 6.12 -26.12
C VAL A 11 16.76 7.51 -26.01
N SER A 12 15.73 7.71 -26.83
CA SER A 12 15.08 8.97 -27.18
C SER A 12 14.51 9.75 -26.00
N ARG A 13 14.90 11.02 -25.87
CA ARG A 13 14.23 12.02 -25.03
C ARG A 13 13.15 12.72 -25.86
N ALA A 14 11.90 12.37 -25.63
CA ALA A 14 10.76 13.09 -26.19
C ALA A 14 10.72 14.52 -25.61
N ALA A 15 11.08 15.51 -26.43
CA ALA A 15 10.98 16.92 -26.10
C ALA A 15 9.50 17.32 -26.02
N ARG A 16 8.99 17.59 -24.81
CA ARG A 16 7.69 18.23 -24.63
C ARG A 16 7.81 19.71 -25.02
N THR A 17 7.02 20.10 -26.00
CA THR A 17 6.86 21.47 -26.50
C THR A 17 6.43 22.43 -25.37
N PRO A 18 6.94 23.67 -25.33
CA PRO A 18 6.43 24.69 -24.41
C PRO A 18 5.00 25.07 -24.83
N SER A 19 4.10 25.14 -23.85
CA SER A 19 2.71 25.57 -24.04
C SER A 19 2.65 26.97 -24.65
N THR A 20 1.60 27.21 -25.44
CA THR A 20 1.35 28.43 -26.22
C THR A 20 1.41 29.71 -25.37
N ILE A 21 1.13 29.60 -24.07
CA ILE A 21 1.13 30.72 -23.11
C ILE A 21 2.56 31.22 -22.82
N CYS A 22 3.55 30.33 -22.67
CA CYS A 22 4.94 30.74 -22.43
C CYS A 22 5.55 31.48 -23.63
N ARG A 23 5.17 31.12 -24.86
CA ARG A 23 5.60 31.86 -26.08
C ARG A 23 4.92 33.22 -26.20
N MET A 24 3.71 33.35 -25.68
CA MET A 24 2.97 34.61 -25.71
C MET A 24 3.56 35.62 -24.72
N LEU A 25 3.92 35.17 -23.52
CA LEU A 25 4.56 36.01 -22.49
C LEU A 25 5.99 36.41 -22.87
N ALA A 26 6.77 35.52 -23.48
CA ALA A 26 8.12 35.85 -23.97
C ALA A 26 8.10 36.85 -25.15
N LYS A 27 7.07 36.82 -26.01
CA LYS A 27 6.90 37.79 -27.09
C LYS A 27 6.44 39.17 -26.60
N TYR A 28 5.75 39.23 -25.47
CA TYR A 28 5.33 40.50 -24.87
C TYR A 28 6.50 41.20 -24.17
N ALA A 29 7.34 40.45 -23.45
CA ALA A 29 8.52 40.99 -22.76
C ALA A 29 9.63 41.48 -23.72
N ALA A 30 9.74 40.92 -24.92
CA ALA A 30 10.77 41.30 -25.90
C ALA A 30 10.43 42.55 -26.73
N ARG A 31 9.19 43.06 -26.66
CA ARG A 31 8.74 44.21 -27.45
C ARG A 31 8.98 45.58 -26.80
N ASP A 32 9.19 45.63 -25.49
CA ASP A 32 9.42 46.89 -24.76
C ASP A 32 10.88 47.38 -24.79
N THR A 33 11.82 46.59 -25.31
CA THR A 33 13.26 46.90 -25.24
C THR A 33 13.89 47.39 -26.55
N ALA A 34 13.14 47.58 -27.63
CA ALA A 34 13.68 48.07 -28.90
C ALA A 34 13.00 49.39 -29.31
N GLY A 35 13.63 50.51 -28.92
CA GLY A 35 13.33 51.81 -29.50
C GLY A 35 13.98 51.92 -30.88
N GLU A 36 13.19 52.29 -31.89
CA GLU A 36 13.72 52.76 -33.17
C GLU A 36 12.79 53.81 -33.80
N VAL A 37 13.43 54.81 -34.40
CA VAL A 37 12.90 56.05 -34.99
C VAL A 37 12.71 55.86 -36.50
N VAL A 38 11.96 56.77 -37.15
CA VAL A 38 11.80 57.03 -38.62
C VAL A 38 10.59 56.29 -39.26
N ASP A 39 9.69 56.85 -40.10
CA ASP A 39 9.58 58.09 -40.90
C ASP A 39 8.09 58.46 -41.14
N GLU A 40 7.83 59.72 -41.52
CA GLU A 40 6.51 60.21 -41.98
C GLU A 40 6.22 59.81 -43.44
N GLY A 41 5.04 59.25 -43.71
CA GLY A 41 4.56 59.10 -45.09
C GLY A 41 3.31 58.22 -45.26
N ALA A 42 2.19 58.90 -45.55
CA ALA A 42 0.93 58.39 -46.11
C ALA A 42 -0.13 57.79 -45.16
N MET A 43 -1.39 58.10 -45.53
CA MET A 43 -2.68 57.62 -45.03
C MET A 43 -3.35 58.48 -43.93
N THR A 44 -3.93 59.57 -44.43
CA THR A 44 -5.01 60.40 -43.90
C THR A 44 -6.14 59.61 -43.23
N GLY A 45 -6.39 59.86 -41.94
CA GLY A 45 -7.59 59.38 -41.23
C GLY A 45 -7.61 59.58 -39.71
N GLY A 46 -6.45 59.76 -39.06
CA GLY A 46 -6.36 59.77 -37.58
C GLY A 46 -6.37 61.13 -36.87
N HIS A 47 -6.26 62.26 -37.60
CA HIS A 47 -5.98 63.57 -36.97
C HIS A 47 -7.20 64.24 -36.31
N ALA A 48 -8.43 63.77 -36.54
CA ALA A 48 -9.62 64.31 -35.90
C ALA A 48 -9.85 63.74 -34.47
N VAL A 49 -9.38 62.53 -34.18
CA VAL A 49 -9.56 61.89 -32.87
C VAL A 49 -8.52 62.39 -31.86
N ARG A 50 -7.28 62.60 -32.29
CA ARG A 50 -6.18 63.02 -31.41
C ARG A 50 -6.33 64.45 -30.90
N ARG A 51 -7.01 65.33 -31.66
CA ARG A 51 -7.21 66.74 -31.25
C ARG A 51 -8.40 66.93 -30.30
N ARG A 52 -9.30 65.95 -30.17
CA ARG A 52 -10.38 65.95 -29.17
C ARG A 52 -9.98 65.33 -27.83
N LEU A 53 -8.94 64.50 -27.82
CA LEU A 53 -8.34 63.93 -26.61
C LEU A 53 -7.42 64.88 -25.85
N MET A 54 -6.95 65.96 -26.49
CA MET A 54 -6.11 67.00 -25.87
C MET A 54 -6.88 68.28 -25.51
N ALA A 55 -8.20 68.25 -25.65
CA ALA A 55 -9.10 69.37 -25.35
C ALA A 55 -10.32 68.87 -24.54
N GLY A 56 -10.05 68.37 -23.35
CA GLY A 56 -11.00 68.17 -22.25
C GLY A 56 -10.16 68.34 -20.98
N GLY A 57 -10.47 69.29 -20.10
CA GLY A 57 -11.71 69.30 -19.35
C GLY A 57 -11.38 68.72 -17.98
N ASP A 58 -11.37 69.59 -16.98
CA ASP A 58 -10.90 69.44 -15.62
C ASP A 58 -11.70 68.39 -14.79
N ASP A 59 -11.46 67.10 -15.01
CA ASP A 59 -12.00 66.01 -14.17
C ASP A 59 -10.96 64.89 -14.02
N GLY A 60 -10.20 64.91 -12.92
CA GLY A 60 -9.23 63.85 -12.59
C GLY A 60 -9.92 62.48 -12.38
N PRO A 61 -9.34 61.36 -12.83
CA PRO A 61 -9.96 60.06 -12.64
C PRO A 61 -9.87 59.69 -11.16
N ALA A 62 -11.03 59.49 -10.52
CA ALA A 62 -11.09 58.73 -9.29
C ALA A 62 -10.43 57.37 -9.55
N MET A 63 -9.25 57.13 -8.95
CA MET A 63 -8.54 55.86 -9.03
C MET A 63 -9.49 54.74 -8.62
N THR A 64 -9.95 53.98 -9.60
CA THR A 64 -10.98 52.96 -9.43
C THR A 64 -10.35 51.74 -8.76
N TYR A 65 -10.63 51.53 -7.47
CA TYR A 65 -10.21 50.38 -6.65
C TYR A 65 -10.77 49.01 -7.13
N PHE A 66 -11.33 48.94 -8.34
CA PHE A 66 -11.78 47.70 -8.96
C PHE A 66 -10.61 46.77 -9.27
N GLU A 67 -9.45 47.32 -9.64
CA GLU A 67 -8.26 46.53 -9.98
C GLU A 67 -7.69 45.80 -8.77
N THR A 68 -7.56 46.49 -7.64
CA THR A 68 -7.10 45.87 -6.38
C THR A 68 -8.07 44.77 -5.94
N SER A 69 -9.38 45.05 -5.91
CA SER A 69 -10.39 44.06 -5.51
C SER A 69 -10.38 42.82 -6.41
N ALA A 70 -10.21 42.99 -7.72
CA ALA A 70 -10.13 41.88 -8.68
C ALA A 70 -8.87 41.03 -8.46
N LEU A 71 -7.70 41.65 -8.27
CA LEU A 71 -6.44 40.94 -8.02
C LEU A 71 -6.48 40.16 -6.70
N LEU A 72 -7.03 40.75 -5.63
CA LEU A 72 -7.20 40.08 -4.34
C LEU A 72 -8.03 38.79 -4.47
N ILE A 73 -9.18 38.86 -5.15
CA ILE A 73 -10.05 37.71 -5.37
C ILE A 73 -9.33 36.62 -6.18
N VAL A 74 -8.62 37.01 -7.25
CA VAL A 74 -7.86 36.07 -8.09
C VAL A 74 -6.77 35.35 -7.29
N PHE A 75 -5.98 36.06 -6.48
CA PHE A 75 -4.93 35.44 -5.68
C PHE A 75 -5.47 34.49 -4.61
N VAL A 76 -6.59 34.83 -3.96
CA VAL A 76 -7.25 33.96 -2.98
C VAL A 76 -7.78 32.69 -3.64
N ILE A 77 -8.42 32.80 -4.81
CA ILE A 77 -8.93 31.64 -5.56
C ILE A 77 -7.76 30.77 -6.06
N ALA A 78 -6.69 31.38 -6.58
CA ALA A 78 -5.50 30.66 -7.01
C ALA A 78 -4.84 29.89 -5.86
N GLY A 79 -4.78 30.47 -4.65
CA GLY A 79 -4.27 29.77 -3.47
C GLY A 79 -5.11 28.56 -3.08
N LYS A 80 -6.44 28.71 -3.04
CA LYS A 80 -7.37 27.58 -2.78
C LYS A 80 -7.28 26.49 -3.85
N PHE A 81 -7.09 26.87 -5.11
CA PHE A 81 -6.90 25.92 -6.21
C PHE A 81 -5.63 25.10 -6.02
N LEU A 82 -4.49 25.74 -5.74
CA LEU A 82 -3.22 25.05 -5.51
C LEU A 82 -3.27 24.14 -4.28
N GLU A 83 -3.95 24.56 -3.21
CA GLU A 83 -4.17 23.77 -2.00
C GLU A 83 -4.98 22.50 -2.30
N THR A 84 -6.08 22.64 -3.05
CA THR A 84 -6.94 21.50 -3.41
C THR A 84 -6.21 20.53 -4.35
N ALA A 85 -5.46 21.06 -5.32
CA ALA A 85 -4.63 20.25 -6.21
C ALA A 85 -3.57 19.43 -5.47
N ALA A 86 -3.03 19.94 -4.36
CA ALA A 86 -2.08 19.22 -3.51
C ALA A 86 -2.75 18.13 -2.65
N LYS A 87 -4.03 18.28 -2.28
CA LYS A 87 -4.78 17.35 -1.41
C LYS A 87 -5.44 16.18 -2.16
N GLY A 88 -5.61 16.28 -3.48
CA GLY A 88 -6.40 15.31 -4.28
C GLY A 88 -5.86 13.88 -4.39
N LYS A 89 -4.63 13.58 -3.93
CA LYS A 89 -4.00 12.25 -4.07
C LYS A 89 -4.15 11.33 -2.85
N THR A 90 -4.93 11.75 -1.84
CA THR A 90 -4.97 11.07 -0.53
C THR A 90 -6.07 10.00 -0.46
N SER A 91 -7.15 10.16 -1.23
CA SER A 91 -8.30 9.23 -1.27
C SER A 91 -7.98 7.86 -1.90
N ASP A 92 -6.88 7.77 -2.66
CA ASP A 92 -6.50 6.54 -3.39
C ASP A 92 -6.07 5.41 -2.43
N ALA A 93 -5.48 5.74 -1.28
CA ALA A 93 -5.02 4.75 -0.31
C ALA A 93 -6.17 4.10 0.47
N LEU A 94 -7.19 4.89 0.82
CA LEU A 94 -8.43 4.37 1.41
C LEU A 94 -9.21 3.53 0.40
N SER A 95 -9.24 3.96 -0.86
CA SER A 95 -9.88 3.21 -1.95
C SER A 95 -9.21 1.86 -2.19
N ALA A 96 -7.87 1.78 -2.08
CA ALA A 96 -7.13 0.53 -2.18
C ALA A 96 -7.49 -0.44 -1.04
N LEU A 97 -7.63 0.03 0.20
CA LEU A 97 -8.07 -0.80 1.33
C LEU A 97 -9.51 -1.31 1.17
N MET A 98 -10.42 -0.47 0.66
CA MET A 98 -11.81 -0.86 0.40
C MET A 98 -11.94 -1.88 -0.74
N SER A 99 -11.03 -1.86 -1.71
CA SER A 99 -11.02 -2.82 -2.82
C SER A 99 -10.64 -4.26 -2.42
N LEU A 100 -10.12 -4.46 -1.20
CA LEU A 100 -9.75 -5.77 -0.68
C LEU A 100 -10.93 -6.57 -0.15
N GLN A 101 -12.06 -5.93 0.15
CA GLN A 101 -13.27 -6.65 0.54
C GLN A 101 -13.92 -7.31 -0.68
N PRO A 102 -14.22 -8.62 -0.62
CA PRO A 102 -14.96 -9.26 -1.68
C PRO A 102 -16.41 -8.71 -1.72
N ALA A 103 -16.94 -8.50 -2.93
CA ALA A 103 -18.28 -7.95 -3.12
C ALA A 103 -19.40 -8.95 -2.74
N THR A 104 -19.08 -10.24 -2.77
CA THR A 104 -20.03 -11.34 -2.54
C THR A 104 -19.43 -12.39 -1.60
N GLY A 105 -20.30 -13.11 -0.89
CA GLY A 105 -19.95 -14.29 -0.10
C GLY A 105 -20.87 -15.46 -0.41
N VAL A 106 -20.44 -16.69 -0.14
CA VAL A 106 -21.25 -17.89 -0.32
C VAL A 106 -21.86 -18.27 1.01
N LEU A 107 -23.16 -18.02 1.16
CA LEU A 107 -23.95 -18.34 2.34
C LEU A 107 -24.36 -19.81 2.28
N VAL A 108 -24.22 -20.51 3.40
CA VAL A 108 -24.66 -21.89 3.61
C VAL A 108 -25.93 -21.84 4.44
N VAL A 109 -27.06 -22.19 3.81
CA VAL A 109 -28.37 -22.17 4.47
C VAL A 109 -28.63 -23.52 5.10
N GLU A 110 -28.70 -23.54 6.44
CA GLU A 110 -28.97 -24.75 7.24
C GLU A 110 -30.43 -24.83 7.72
N ASP A 111 -31.18 -23.72 7.71
CA ASP A 111 -32.59 -23.68 8.13
C ASP A 111 -33.48 -24.46 7.15
N GLU A 112 -34.32 -25.34 7.67
CA GLU A 112 -35.19 -26.23 6.92
C GLU A 112 -36.33 -25.46 6.20
N GLU A 113 -36.84 -24.38 6.80
CA GLU A 113 -37.88 -23.52 6.19
C GLU A 113 -37.30 -22.68 5.04
N GLU A 114 -36.14 -22.07 5.27
CA GLU A 114 -35.46 -21.26 4.25
C GLU A 114 -34.91 -22.14 3.11
N ARG A 115 -34.41 -23.34 3.44
CA ARG A 115 -34.01 -24.37 2.47
C ARG A 115 -35.20 -24.83 1.62
N ALA A 116 -36.37 -25.08 2.23
CA ALA A 116 -37.57 -25.48 1.50
C ALA A 116 -38.06 -24.36 0.56
N TRP A 117 -38.03 -23.10 1.02
CA TRP A 117 -38.36 -21.93 0.19
C TRP A 117 -37.38 -21.76 -0.99
N LEU A 118 -36.08 -21.95 -0.76
CA LEU A 118 -35.05 -21.87 -1.81
C LEU A 118 -35.15 -22.99 -2.83
N LEU A 119 -35.40 -24.23 -2.40
CA LEU A 119 -35.61 -25.37 -3.29
C LEU A 119 -36.87 -25.15 -4.15
N ALA A 120 -37.96 -24.63 -3.56
CA ALA A 120 -39.19 -24.28 -4.27
C ALA A 120 -38.98 -23.18 -5.32
N GLN A 121 -38.12 -22.20 -5.07
CA GLN A 121 -37.73 -21.20 -6.09
C GLN A 121 -36.85 -21.78 -7.18
N ARG A 122 -35.97 -22.74 -6.86
CA ARG A 122 -35.12 -23.41 -7.84
C ARG A 122 -35.95 -24.21 -8.85
N ASP A 123 -36.99 -24.88 -8.37
CA ASP A 123 -37.95 -25.62 -9.22
C ASP A 123 -38.80 -24.67 -10.07
N GLY A 124 -39.17 -23.50 -9.54
CA GLY A 124 -39.86 -22.43 -10.30
C GLY A 124 -38.99 -21.77 -11.39
N GLN A 125 -37.70 -21.52 -11.12
CA GLN A 125 -36.75 -21.00 -12.11
C GLN A 125 -36.32 -22.07 -13.13
N ALA A 126 -36.29 -23.36 -12.77
CA ALA A 126 -36.05 -24.45 -13.73
C ALA A 126 -37.17 -24.55 -14.78
N GLN A 127 -38.43 -24.27 -14.40
CA GLN A 127 -39.55 -24.22 -15.36
C GLN A 127 -39.54 -22.96 -16.24
N LEU A 128 -39.14 -21.81 -15.70
CA LEU A 128 -38.99 -20.57 -16.48
C LEU A 128 -37.82 -20.65 -17.48
N SER A 129 -36.66 -21.13 -17.03
CA SER A 129 -35.46 -21.30 -17.87
C SER A 129 -35.62 -22.38 -18.94
N ALA A 130 -36.41 -23.44 -18.72
CA ALA A 130 -36.75 -24.41 -19.77
C ALA A 130 -37.62 -23.80 -20.89
N SER A 131 -38.51 -22.86 -20.54
CA SER A 131 -39.32 -22.12 -21.51
C SER A 131 -38.52 -21.04 -22.27
N GLU A 132 -37.53 -20.44 -21.60
CA GLU A 132 -36.62 -19.45 -22.20
C GLU A 132 -35.52 -20.12 -23.04
N ALA A 133 -35.03 -21.30 -22.64
CA ALA A 133 -34.08 -22.10 -23.42
C ALA A 133 -34.70 -22.61 -24.73
N ALA A 134 -35.97 -23.03 -24.71
CA ALA A 134 -36.71 -23.38 -25.94
C ALA A 134 -36.93 -22.18 -26.87
N ALA A 135 -37.04 -20.96 -26.32
CA ALA A 135 -37.15 -19.72 -27.09
C ALA A 135 -35.80 -19.21 -27.63
N GLN A 136 -34.68 -19.54 -26.97
CA GLN A 136 -33.32 -19.13 -27.38
C GLN A 136 -32.64 -20.12 -28.35
N GLU A 137 -33.10 -21.37 -28.44
CA GLU A 137 -32.60 -22.35 -29.41
C GLU A 137 -32.94 -21.96 -30.88
N GLN A 138 -34.03 -21.20 -31.10
CA GLN A 138 -34.38 -20.66 -32.43
C GLN A 138 -33.55 -19.43 -32.85
N VAL A 139 -32.77 -18.83 -31.94
CA VAL A 139 -31.97 -17.62 -32.22
C VAL A 139 -30.48 -17.92 -32.40
N LYS A 140 -30.01 -19.14 -32.07
CA LYS A 140 -28.59 -19.56 -32.17
C LYS A 140 -28.20 -20.33 -33.43
N GLN A 141 -29.04 -20.39 -34.46
CA GLN A 141 -28.59 -20.73 -35.82
C GLN A 141 -28.06 -19.48 -36.53
N GLY A 142 -26.93 -18.96 -36.08
CA GLY A 142 -26.32 -17.80 -36.75
C GLY A 142 -25.27 -17.05 -35.94
N ALA A 143 -24.22 -17.72 -35.47
CA ALA A 143 -22.86 -17.16 -35.35
C ALA A 143 -21.94 -18.15 -34.63
N ALA A 144 -21.06 -18.78 -35.39
CA ALA A 144 -19.92 -19.51 -34.86
C ALA A 144 -18.78 -18.54 -34.54
N ALA A 145 -18.16 -18.66 -33.35
CA ALA A 145 -16.71 -18.82 -33.18
C ALA A 145 -16.29 -18.75 -31.69
N THR A 146 -15.70 -19.86 -31.23
CA THR A 146 -14.64 -20.00 -30.21
C THR A 146 -14.86 -19.43 -28.81
N ALA A 147 -15.43 -20.26 -27.92
CA ALA A 147 -15.12 -20.25 -26.50
C ALA A 147 -14.45 -21.60 -26.14
N ALA A 148 -13.33 -21.53 -25.43
CA ALA A 148 -12.53 -22.68 -25.05
C ALA A 148 -13.32 -23.62 -24.13
N VAL A 149 -13.29 -24.91 -24.47
CA VAL A 149 -13.83 -26.00 -23.64
C VAL A 149 -12.83 -26.24 -22.51
N VAL A 150 -13.20 -25.89 -21.29
CA VAL A 150 -12.51 -26.38 -20.09
C VAL A 150 -13.04 -27.78 -19.83
N VAL A 151 -12.20 -28.77 -20.08
CA VAL A 151 -12.43 -30.16 -19.68
C VAL A 151 -11.95 -30.27 -18.24
N ASP A 152 -12.88 -30.53 -17.32
CA ASP A 152 -12.59 -30.85 -15.92
C ASP A 152 -11.92 -32.22 -15.87
N MET A 153 -10.61 -32.23 -15.56
CA MET A 153 -9.86 -33.44 -15.23
C MET A 153 -9.80 -33.50 -13.71
N GLY A 154 -10.62 -34.40 -13.14
CA GLY A 154 -10.81 -34.50 -11.70
C GLY A 154 -9.50 -34.58 -10.93
N SER A 155 -9.32 -33.63 -10.01
CA SER A 155 -8.38 -33.77 -8.90
C SER A 155 -9.16 -34.23 -7.67
N SER A 156 -8.84 -35.42 -7.18
CA SER A 156 -9.28 -35.95 -5.90
C SER A 156 -8.62 -35.18 -4.76
N ALA A 157 -9.17 -34.02 -4.40
CA ALA A 157 -8.93 -33.44 -3.09
C ALA A 157 -9.93 -34.06 -2.11
N SER A 158 -9.44 -34.53 -0.97
CA SER A 158 -10.25 -35.09 0.11
C SER A 158 -11.22 -34.03 0.66
N THR A 159 -12.45 -34.06 0.16
CA THR A 159 -13.55 -33.23 0.62
C THR A 159 -13.83 -33.55 2.09
N PRO A 160 -13.76 -32.58 3.03
CA PRO A 160 -14.32 -32.79 4.36
C PRO A 160 -15.80 -33.14 4.20
N ALA A 161 -16.27 -34.13 4.97
CA ALA A 161 -17.61 -34.70 4.89
C ALA A 161 -18.67 -33.69 4.42
N SER A 162 -19.17 -33.88 3.20
CA SER A 162 -20.34 -33.18 2.67
C SER A 162 -21.42 -33.17 3.75
N ARG A 163 -21.74 -31.99 4.30
CA ARG A 163 -22.95 -31.77 5.12
C ARG A 163 -24.14 -32.02 4.18
N ALA A 164 -24.55 -33.28 4.09
CA ALA A 164 -25.55 -33.77 3.16
C ALA A 164 -26.86 -33.01 3.36
N GLY A 165 -27.10 -32.00 2.53
CA GLY A 165 -28.34 -31.22 2.51
C GLY A 165 -28.19 -29.69 2.57
N ALA A 166 -27.00 -29.13 2.80
CA ALA A 166 -26.87 -27.68 2.83
C ALA A 166 -27.04 -27.05 1.43
N VAL A 167 -27.81 -25.96 1.33
CA VAL A 167 -27.97 -25.21 0.07
C VAL A 167 -27.03 -24.00 0.11
N GLU A 168 -26.21 -23.88 -0.94
CA GLU A 168 -25.25 -22.78 -1.08
C GLU A 168 -25.84 -21.67 -1.95
N ARG A 169 -25.71 -20.42 -1.49
CA ARG A 169 -26.17 -19.24 -2.23
C ARG A 169 -25.12 -18.14 -2.21
N THR A 170 -24.71 -17.67 -3.37
CA THR A 170 -23.90 -16.46 -3.48
C THR A 170 -24.76 -15.24 -3.20
N VAL A 171 -24.44 -14.49 -2.15
CA VAL A 171 -25.14 -13.27 -1.73
C VAL A 171 -24.19 -12.07 -1.72
N PRO A 172 -24.68 -10.84 -1.97
CA PRO A 172 -23.91 -9.63 -1.73
C PRO A 172 -23.47 -9.51 -0.27
N LEU A 173 -22.27 -8.96 -0.02
CA LEU A 173 -21.73 -8.81 1.35
C LEU A 173 -22.69 -8.09 2.32
N GLN A 174 -23.45 -7.12 1.82
CA GLN A 174 -24.46 -6.37 2.56
C GLN A 174 -25.64 -7.21 3.10
N TRP A 175 -25.81 -8.44 2.61
CA TRP A 175 -26.87 -9.36 3.07
C TRP A 175 -26.38 -10.39 4.08
N ILE A 176 -25.08 -10.39 4.38
CA ILE A 176 -24.49 -11.28 5.39
C ILE A 176 -24.71 -10.66 6.77
N ALA A 177 -25.29 -11.42 7.68
CA ALA A 177 -25.59 -11.02 9.05
C ALA A 177 -24.73 -11.79 10.07
N PRO A 178 -24.55 -11.25 11.29
CA PRO A 178 -23.96 -12.01 12.39
C PRO A 178 -24.77 -13.27 12.67
N GLY A 179 -24.09 -14.41 12.79
CA GLY A 179 -24.68 -15.74 12.99
C GLY A 179 -24.72 -16.60 11.73
N ASP A 180 -24.59 -15.98 10.54
CA ASP A 180 -24.59 -16.67 9.25
C ASP A 180 -23.39 -17.61 9.11
N LEU A 181 -23.60 -18.72 8.41
CA LEU A 181 -22.54 -19.65 8.04
C LEU A 181 -22.12 -19.39 6.59
N ILE A 182 -20.86 -19.02 6.39
CA ILE A 182 -20.31 -18.74 5.06
C ILE A 182 -19.26 -19.79 4.69
N LYS A 183 -19.25 -20.17 3.41
CA LYS A 183 -18.26 -21.07 2.82
C LYS A 183 -17.21 -20.27 2.07
N VAL A 184 -15.95 -20.47 2.41
CA VAL A 184 -14.81 -19.79 1.79
C VAL A 184 -13.94 -20.80 1.05
N TYR A 185 -13.79 -20.61 -0.25
CA TYR A 185 -12.98 -21.45 -1.13
C TYR A 185 -11.48 -21.13 -1.01
N PRO A 186 -10.59 -22.07 -1.30
CA PRO A 186 -9.17 -21.78 -1.49
C PRO A 186 -8.97 -20.67 -2.53
N GLY A 187 -8.10 -19.70 -2.25
CA GLY A 187 -7.85 -18.53 -3.08
C GLY A 187 -8.91 -17.41 -3.02
N ALA A 188 -9.98 -17.57 -2.23
CA ALA A 188 -11.01 -16.55 -2.06
C ALA A 188 -10.76 -15.66 -0.84
N GLY A 189 -11.16 -14.39 -0.94
CA GLY A 189 -11.16 -13.48 0.20
C GLY A 189 -12.25 -13.83 1.21
N ILE A 190 -11.94 -13.73 2.50
CA ILE A 190 -12.90 -13.92 3.58
C ILE A 190 -13.85 -12.70 3.61
N PRO A 191 -15.17 -12.87 3.46
CA PRO A 191 -16.08 -11.74 3.30
C PRO A 191 -16.37 -10.99 4.61
N ALA A 192 -16.41 -11.67 5.75
CA ALA A 192 -16.73 -11.06 7.04
C ALA A 192 -15.90 -11.68 8.18
N ASP A 193 -15.82 -10.97 9.30
CA ASP A 193 -15.11 -11.46 10.49
C ASP A 193 -15.94 -12.55 11.17
N GLY A 194 -15.28 -13.63 11.60
CA GLY A 194 -15.98 -14.77 12.18
C GLY A 194 -15.06 -15.79 12.82
N VAL A 195 -15.63 -16.93 13.17
CA VAL A 195 -14.91 -18.08 13.72
C VAL A 195 -15.06 -19.27 12.79
N VAL A 196 -13.97 -19.99 12.52
CA VAL A 196 -14.00 -21.23 11.75
C VAL A 196 -14.81 -22.26 12.52
N GLU A 197 -15.92 -22.72 11.95
CA GLU A 197 -16.73 -23.79 12.50
C GLU A 197 -16.30 -25.16 11.99
N SER A 198 -15.82 -25.25 10.74
CA SER A 198 -15.23 -26.49 10.23
C SER A 198 -14.28 -26.23 9.06
N GLY A 199 -13.35 -27.17 8.86
CA GLY A 199 -12.27 -27.05 7.89
C GLY A 199 -10.95 -26.59 8.50
N ALA A 200 -9.89 -26.65 7.70
CA ALA A 200 -8.57 -26.18 8.05
C ALA A 200 -7.91 -25.56 6.82
N SER A 201 -7.32 -24.37 6.97
CA SER A 201 -6.56 -23.71 5.91
C SER A 201 -5.62 -22.67 6.47
N ASP A 202 -4.58 -22.35 5.71
CA ASP A 202 -3.74 -21.18 5.94
C ASP A 202 -4.39 -19.93 5.39
N VAL A 203 -4.48 -18.90 6.22
CA VAL A 203 -5.04 -17.60 5.87
C VAL A 203 -3.93 -16.58 5.82
N ASN A 204 -3.81 -15.90 4.68
CA ASN A 204 -2.87 -14.80 4.53
C ASN A 204 -3.49 -13.51 5.09
N GLU A 205 -2.98 -13.08 6.24
CA GLU A 205 -3.38 -11.86 6.94
C GLU A 205 -2.39 -10.69 6.70
N SER A 206 -1.44 -10.83 5.76
CA SER A 206 -0.33 -9.88 5.56
C SER A 206 -0.78 -8.45 5.29
N MET A 207 -1.94 -8.28 4.65
CA MET A 207 -2.50 -6.97 4.33
C MET A 207 -3.00 -6.21 5.57
N LEU A 208 -3.25 -6.93 6.67
CA LEU A 208 -3.79 -6.38 7.92
C LEU A 208 -2.75 -6.35 9.03
N THR A 209 -2.05 -7.47 9.24
CA THR A 209 -1.09 -7.64 10.34
C THR A 209 0.33 -7.24 9.94
N GLY A 210 0.62 -7.15 8.62
CA GLY A 210 1.97 -6.98 8.09
C GLY A 210 2.80 -8.26 8.15
N GLU A 211 2.31 -9.33 8.79
CA GLU A 211 3.04 -10.60 8.87
C GLU A 211 3.02 -11.29 7.51
N SER A 212 4.21 -11.58 6.96
CA SER A 212 4.36 -12.21 5.64
C SER A 212 4.06 -13.71 5.64
N MET A 213 3.95 -14.31 6.84
CA MET A 213 3.69 -15.73 7.01
C MET A 213 2.19 -15.98 7.16
N PRO A 214 1.58 -16.82 6.31
CA PRO A 214 0.19 -17.23 6.48
C PRO A 214 -0.05 -17.87 7.85
N VAL A 215 -1.19 -17.54 8.45
CA VAL A 215 -1.59 -18.05 9.76
C VAL A 215 -2.53 -19.23 9.56
N SER A 216 -2.16 -20.40 10.08
CA SER A 216 -3.02 -21.59 9.98
C SER A 216 -4.25 -21.47 10.88
N LYS A 217 -5.43 -21.67 10.29
CA LYS A 217 -6.73 -21.61 10.97
C LYS A 217 -7.37 -23.00 10.96
N LYS A 218 -7.87 -23.40 12.14
CA LYS A 218 -8.63 -24.64 12.38
C LYS A 218 -9.94 -24.30 13.05
N GLU A 219 -10.82 -25.28 13.23
CA GLU A 219 -12.06 -25.15 13.99
C GLU A 219 -11.84 -24.44 15.34
N GLY A 220 -12.66 -23.42 15.61
CA GLY A 220 -12.57 -22.52 16.77
C GLY A 220 -11.68 -21.30 16.58
N ALA A 221 -10.88 -21.20 15.51
CA ALA A 221 -10.01 -20.04 15.27
C ALA A 221 -10.78 -18.84 14.71
N GLU A 222 -10.43 -17.62 15.15
CA GLU A 222 -10.95 -16.38 14.57
C GLU A 222 -10.30 -16.09 13.21
N VAL A 223 -11.12 -15.60 12.27
CA VAL A 223 -10.72 -15.14 10.95
C VAL A 223 -11.24 -13.73 10.72
N VAL A 224 -10.44 -12.93 10.01
CA VAL A 224 -10.73 -11.53 9.74
C VAL A 224 -11.15 -11.34 8.28
N GLY A 225 -12.18 -10.54 8.04
CA GLY A 225 -12.62 -10.18 6.70
C GLY A 225 -11.54 -9.45 5.91
N ALA A 226 -11.60 -9.57 4.58
CA ALA A 226 -10.61 -9.11 3.60
C ALA A 226 -9.23 -9.79 3.66
N THR A 227 -9.05 -10.81 4.50
CA THR A 227 -7.88 -11.70 4.43
C THR A 227 -8.10 -12.79 3.37
N LEU A 228 -7.02 -13.40 2.89
CA LEU A 228 -7.07 -14.36 1.78
C LEU A 228 -6.95 -15.78 2.29
N ASN A 229 -7.93 -16.62 1.97
CA ASN A 229 -7.85 -18.05 2.22
C ASN A 229 -6.92 -18.70 1.16
N MET A 230 -5.96 -19.54 1.57
CA MET A 230 -4.93 -20.06 0.65
C MET A 230 -5.26 -21.49 0.19
N SER A 231 -5.22 -22.45 1.10
CA SER A 231 -5.02 -23.88 0.78
C SER A 231 -6.27 -24.77 0.88
N GLY A 232 -7.17 -24.49 1.82
CA GLY A 232 -8.22 -25.41 2.26
C GLY A 232 -9.60 -24.76 2.32
N LEU A 233 -10.64 -25.58 2.36
CA LEU A 233 -12.02 -25.09 2.48
C LEU A 233 -12.32 -24.70 3.93
N LEU A 234 -12.89 -23.52 4.15
CA LEU A 234 -13.33 -23.06 5.47
C LEU A 234 -14.83 -22.81 5.50
N TYR A 235 -15.48 -23.28 6.56
CA TYR A 235 -16.82 -22.85 6.97
C TYR A 235 -16.67 -21.91 8.15
N VAL A 236 -17.07 -20.66 7.97
CA VAL A 236 -16.87 -19.59 8.94
C VAL A 236 -18.22 -19.10 9.42
N ARG A 237 -18.42 -19.08 10.75
CA ARG A 237 -19.59 -18.49 11.37
C ARG A 237 -19.34 -17.01 11.63
N VAL A 238 -20.12 -16.16 10.99
CA VAL A 238 -19.95 -14.71 11.00
C VAL A 238 -20.25 -14.14 12.38
N GLN A 239 -19.37 -13.28 12.89
CA GLN A 239 -19.58 -12.57 14.17
C GLN A 239 -19.76 -11.07 13.96
N ARG A 240 -18.96 -10.45 13.08
CA ARG A 240 -18.98 -8.99 12.85
C ARG A 240 -19.03 -8.70 11.35
N VAL A 241 -19.90 -7.76 10.97
CA VAL A 241 -20.11 -7.34 9.58
C VAL A 241 -20.08 -5.82 9.47
N GLY A 242 -19.81 -5.32 8.26
CA GLY A 242 -19.83 -3.89 7.94
C GLY A 242 -18.97 -3.06 8.89
N GLY A 243 -19.54 -1.98 9.43
CA GLY A 243 -18.83 -1.02 10.29
C GLY A 243 -18.28 -1.55 11.62
N GLN A 244 -18.60 -2.80 11.99
CA GLN A 244 -18.04 -3.47 13.15
C GLN A 244 -16.86 -4.40 12.81
N SER A 245 -16.59 -4.63 11.52
CA SER A 245 -15.43 -5.41 11.08
C SER A 245 -14.10 -4.75 11.47
N VAL A 246 -13.06 -5.54 11.68
CA VAL A 246 -11.71 -5.05 12.00
C VAL A 246 -11.21 -4.10 10.93
N LEU A 247 -11.40 -4.42 9.63
CA LEU A 247 -11.02 -3.53 8.54
C LEU A 247 -11.76 -2.19 8.61
N SER A 248 -13.07 -2.17 8.89
CA SER A 248 -13.83 -0.93 9.01
C SER A 248 -13.40 -0.09 10.22
N GLN A 249 -12.98 -0.72 11.31
CA GLN A 249 -12.41 -0.02 12.46
C GLN A 249 -11.06 0.63 12.10
N ILE A 250 -10.20 -0.08 11.35
CA ILE A 250 -8.93 0.46 10.85
C ILE A 250 -9.19 1.63 9.90
N VAL A 251 -10.12 1.48 8.96
CA VAL A 251 -10.51 2.57 8.03
C VAL A 251 -10.97 3.80 8.82
N ARG A 252 -11.84 3.64 9.83
CA ARG A 252 -12.27 4.76 10.69
C ARG A 252 -11.12 5.41 11.45
N LEU A 253 -10.22 4.62 12.05
CA LEU A 253 -9.04 5.15 12.74
C LEU A 253 -8.14 5.95 11.79
N VAL A 254 -7.97 5.48 10.55
CA VAL A 254 -7.19 6.17 9.51
C VAL A 254 -7.91 7.43 9.02
N GLU A 255 -9.21 7.38 8.80
CA GLU A 255 -10.04 8.54 8.41
C GLU A 255 -10.00 9.62 9.50
N ASP A 256 -10.21 9.24 10.76
CA ASP A 256 -10.14 10.14 11.91
C ASP A 256 -8.76 10.79 12.04
N ALA A 257 -7.69 10.03 11.82
CA ALA A 257 -6.32 10.55 11.82
C ALA A 257 -6.05 11.50 10.62
N GLN A 258 -6.65 11.24 9.46
CA GLN A 258 -6.46 12.08 8.25
C GLN A 258 -7.32 13.34 8.24
N MET A 259 -8.44 13.36 8.96
CA MET A 259 -9.30 14.54 9.09
C MET A 259 -8.73 15.62 10.03
N ALA A 260 -7.66 15.31 10.75
CA ALA A 260 -6.96 16.29 11.57
C ALA A 260 -6.27 17.35 10.68
N LYS A 261 -6.60 18.63 10.90
CA LYS A 261 -5.98 19.75 10.17
C LYS A 261 -4.47 19.82 10.43
N ALA A 262 -3.72 20.15 9.38
CA ALA A 262 -2.28 20.38 9.48
C ALA A 262 -1.96 21.58 10.41
N PRO A 263 -0.93 21.50 11.27
CA PRO A 263 -0.61 22.52 12.25
C PRO A 263 -0.19 23.87 11.66
N ILE A 264 0.44 23.96 10.48
CA ILE A 264 0.75 25.26 9.86
C ILE A 264 -0.52 25.99 9.38
N GLN A 265 -1.55 25.26 8.94
CA GLN A 265 -2.81 25.85 8.48
C GLN A 265 -3.53 26.49 9.69
N ALA A 266 -3.48 25.82 10.84
CA ALA A 266 -3.95 26.38 12.10
C ALA A 266 -3.15 27.61 12.55
N PHE A 267 -1.84 27.68 12.26
CA PHE A 267 -1.03 28.86 12.55
C PHE A 267 -1.40 30.06 11.68
N ALA A 268 -1.59 29.86 10.37
CA ALA A 268 -2.06 30.91 9.46
C ALA A 268 -3.49 31.37 9.82
N ASP A 269 -4.37 30.45 10.21
CA ASP A 269 -5.73 30.74 10.69
C ASP A 269 -5.68 31.55 12.00
N LYS A 270 -4.77 31.21 12.93
CA LYS A 270 -4.59 31.94 14.20
C LYS A 270 -4.08 33.36 13.96
N ILE A 271 -3.11 33.54 13.06
CA ILE A 271 -2.63 34.87 12.67
C ILE A 271 -3.79 35.67 12.07
N SER A 272 -4.52 35.09 11.13
CA SER A 272 -5.65 35.76 10.48
C SER A 272 -6.75 36.15 11.47
N GLY A 273 -7.04 35.28 12.45
CA GLY A 273 -8.03 35.51 13.50
C GLY A 273 -7.68 36.65 14.47
N ILE A 274 -6.40 36.95 14.66
CA ILE A 274 -5.95 38.10 15.47
C ILE A 274 -5.77 39.35 14.60
N PHE A 275 -5.22 39.17 13.39
CA PHE A 275 -4.86 40.26 12.49
C PHE A 275 -6.08 40.99 11.94
N ALA A 276 -7.14 40.27 11.54
CA ALA A 276 -8.34 40.90 10.96
C ALA A 276 -9.06 41.86 11.94
N PRO A 277 -9.32 41.49 13.22
CA PRO A 277 -9.87 42.43 14.20
C PRO A 277 -8.98 43.65 14.45
N VAL A 278 -7.65 43.46 14.55
CA VAL A 278 -6.70 44.55 14.78
C VAL A 278 -6.73 45.56 13.62
N VAL A 279 -6.70 45.08 12.37
CA VAL A 279 -6.79 45.95 11.19
C VAL A 279 -8.10 46.73 11.16
N LEU A 280 -9.22 46.09 11.50
CA LEU A 280 -10.52 46.77 11.54
C LEU A 280 -10.54 47.86 12.63
N ILE A 281 -9.98 47.59 13.81
CA ILE A 281 -9.85 48.59 14.87
C ILE A 281 -8.99 49.78 14.40
N VAL A 282 -7.83 49.51 13.79
CA VAL A 282 -6.95 50.58 13.27
C VAL A 282 -7.64 51.38 12.16
N ALA A 283 -8.41 50.74 11.28
CA ALA A 283 -9.17 51.41 10.23
C ALA A 283 -10.25 52.33 10.82
N VAL A 284 -11.02 51.86 11.80
CA VAL A 284 -12.02 52.68 12.53
C VAL A 284 -11.36 53.84 13.27
N LEU A 285 -10.23 53.61 13.95
CA LEU A 285 -9.47 54.68 14.60
C LEU A 285 -8.97 55.71 13.58
N THR A 286 -8.47 55.26 12.43
CA THR A 286 -8.04 56.13 11.33
C THR A 286 -9.19 57.00 10.84
N PHE A 287 -10.37 56.42 10.62
CA PHE A 287 -11.57 57.17 10.25
C PHE A 287 -11.93 58.25 11.28
N VAL A 288 -11.97 57.88 12.57
CA VAL A 288 -12.35 58.80 13.65
C VAL A 288 -11.33 59.93 13.80
N ILE A 289 -10.04 59.64 13.73
CA ILE A 289 -8.96 60.62 13.85
C ILE A 289 -9.02 61.62 12.68
N TRP A 290 -9.13 61.15 11.45
CA TRP A 290 -9.24 62.04 10.29
C TRP A 290 -10.50 62.89 10.31
N MET A 291 -11.63 62.31 10.73
CA MET A 291 -12.88 63.06 10.90
C MET A 291 -12.77 64.14 11.99
N ALA A 292 -12.08 63.85 13.10
CA ALA A 292 -11.84 64.81 14.17
C ALA A 292 -10.89 65.94 13.72
N LEU A 293 -9.80 65.63 13.01
CA LEU A 293 -8.83 66.62 12.52
C LEU A 293 -9.43 67.58 11.48
N LEU A 294 -10.29 67.07 10.60
CA LEU A 294 -10.98 67.88 9.57
C LEU A 294 -12.15 68.69 10.15
N SER A 295 -12.82 68.19 11.20
CA SER A 295 -13.90 68.94 11.87
C SER A 295 -13.37 70.05 12.79
N THR A 296 -12.20 69.86 13.40
CA THR A 296 -11.53 70.85 14.24
C THR A 296 -10.75 71.91 13.46
N GLY A 297 -10.59 71.75 12.14
CA GLY A 297 -9.90 72.70 11.27
C GLY A 297 -8.38 72.72 11.46
N TYR A 298 -7.81 71.71 12.14
CA TYR A 298 -6.36 71.59 12.30
C TYR A 298 -5.66 71.29 10.96
N VAL A 299 -6.35 70.59 10.07
CA VAL A 299 -5.91 70.34 8.70
C VAL A 299 -6.58 71.36 7.77
N PRO A 300 -5.84 72.10 6.92
CA PRO A 300 -6.43 73.03 5.97
C PRO A 300 -7.41 72.33 5.03
N ASP A 301 -8.57 72.95 4.79
CA ASP A 301 -9.60 72.43 3.87
C ASP A 301 -9.08 72.29 2.42
N GLU A 302 -7.96 72.93 2.07
CA GLU A 302 -7.26 72.80 0.79
C GLU A 302 -6.82 71.36 0.47
N TRP A 303 -6.62 70.52 1.49
CA TRP A 303 -6.21 69.12 1.31
C TRP A 303 -7.36 68.22 0.86
N VAL A 304 -8.61 68.66 1.04
CA VAL A 304 -9.79 67.91 0.62
C VAL A 304 -10.18 68.35 -0.79
N PRO A 305 -10.20 67.43 -1.78
CA PRO A 305 -10.64 67.77 -3.13
C PRO A 305 -12.04 68.38 -3.12
N ALA A 306 -12.27 69.43 -3.92
CA ALA A 306 -13.55 70.16 -3.98
C ALA A 306 -14.77 69.29 -4.31
N THR A 307 -14.54 68.10 -4.86
CA THR A 307 -15.56 67.10 -5.23
C THR A 307 -15.92 66.13 -4.09
N GLN A 308 -15.27 66.19 -2.93
CA GLN A 308 -15.41 65.21 -1.85
C GLN A 308 -15.86 65.83 -0.52
N SER A 309 -16.69 65.10 0.24
CA SER A 309 -17.05 65.49 1.61
C SER A 309 -15.95 65.06 2.60
N ARG A 310 -15.79 65.81 3.70
CA ARG A 310 -14.83 65.49 4.79
C ARG A 310 -14.98 64.05 5.30
N GLY A 311 -16.23 63.55 5.34
CA GLY A 311 -16.54 62.17 5.71
C GLY A 311 -16.07 61.15 4.66
N LEU A 312 -16.29 61.43 3.37
CA LEU A 312 -15.82 60.57 2.28
C LEU A 312 -14.29 60.51 2.23
N PHE A 313 -13.61 61.63 2.44
CA PHE A 313 -12.15 61.70 2.49
C PHE A 313 -11.57 60.88 3.66
N SER A 314 -12.13 61.02 4.87
CA SER A 314 -11.73 60.21 6.04
C SER A 314 -11.99 58.72 5.84
N LEU A 315 -13.11 58.38 5.17
CA LEU A 315 -13.47 57.00 4.85
C LEU A 315 -12.51 56.39 3.83
N LEU A 316 -12.02 57.15 2.85
CA LEU A 316 -11.01 56.68 1.88
C LEU A 316 -9.71 56.25 2.58
N PHE A 317 -9.24 57.01 3.59
CA PHE A 317 -8.07 56.60 4.38
C PHE A 317 -8.33 55.32 5.20
N SER A 318 -9.52 55.19 5.79
CA SER A 318 -9.92 53.96 6.48
C SER A 318 -9.94 52.75 5.54
N ILE A 319 -10.50 52.90 4.33
CA ILE A 319 -10.54 51.85 3.32
C ILE A 319 -9.12 51.51 2.86
N ALA A 320 -8.26 52.51 2.65
CA ALA A 320 -6.86 52.29 2.27
C ALA A 320 -6.10 51.45 3.31
N VAL A 321 -6.31 51.67 4.61
CA VAL A 321 -5.73 50.85 5.69
C VAL A 321 -6.17 49.39 5.55
N VAL A 322 -7.47 49.13 5.32
CA VAL A 322 -7.99 47.76 5.15
C VAL A 322 -7.41 47.09 3.90
N VAL A 323 -7.33 47.82 2.79
CA VAL A 323 -6.84 47.29 1.50
C VAL A 323 -5.35 46.95 1.59
N ILE A 324 -4.53 47.83 2.16
CA ILE A 324 -3.07 47.63 2.29
C ILE A 324 -2.77 46.48 3.26
N ALA A 325 -3.60 46.29 4.27
CA ALA A 325 -3.40 45.22 5.25
C ALA A 325 -3.70 43.81 4.70
N CYS A 326 -4.33 43.66 3.54
CA CYS A 326 -4.74 42.35 3.04
C CYS A 326 -3.54 41.40 2.81
N PRO A 327 -3.37 40.31 3.59
CA PRO A 327 -2.16 39.49 3.57
C PRO A 327 -2.21 38.43 2.46
N CYS A 328 -2.25 38.86 1.21
CA CYS A 328 -2.44 37.98 0.05
C CYS A 328 -1.34 36.93 -0.10
N ALA A 329 -0.10 37.33 0.17
CA ALA A 329 1.06 36.45 0.08
C ALA A 329 1.03 35.34 1.15
N LEU A 330 0.42 35.60 2.31
CA LEU A 330 0.34 34.63 3.40
C LEU A 330 -0.47 33.39 3.00
N GLY A 331 -1.55 33.58 2.23
CA GLY A 331 -2.39 32.49 1.74
C GLY A 331 -1.72 31.60 0.68
N LEU A 332 -0.67 32.10 -0.01
CA LEU A 332 0.06 31.37 -1.04
C LEU A 332 1.36 30.74 -0.54
N ALA A 333 1.95 31.26 0.53
CA ALA A 333 3.24 30.81 1.05
C ALA A 333 3.25 29.29 1.35
N THR A 334 2.27 28.79 2.10
CA THR A 334 2.19 27.38 2.48
C THR A 334 1.93 26.44 1.29
N PRO A 335 0.90 26.66 0.43
CA PRO A 335 0.68 25.79 -0.72
C PRO A 335 1.85 25.72 -1.69
N THR A 336 2.53 26.85 -1.95
CA THR A 336 3.71 26.87 -2.83
C THR A 336 4.88 26.09 -2.22
N ALA A 337 5.16 26.26 -0.92
CA ALA A 337 6.22 25.52 -0.24
C ALA A 337 5.95 24.00 -0.27
N VAL A 338 4.72 23.57 0.02
CA VAL A 338 4.32 22.15 -0.03
C VAL A 338 4.41 21.60 -1.44
N MET A 339 3.96 22.34 -2.46
CA MET A 339 4.02 21.91 -3.86
C MET A 339 5.46 21.73 -4.33
N VAL A 340 6.36 22.66 -4.01
CA VAL A 340 7.78 22.54 -4.36
C VAL A 340 8.45 21.42 -3.57
N GLY A 341 8.21 21.34 -2.25
CA GLY A 341 8.79 20.31 -1.39
C GLY A 341 8.41 18.89 -1.80
N THR A 342 7.12 18.66 -2.07
CA THR A 342 6.63 17.36 -2.59
C THR A 342 7.20 17.06 -3.98
N GLY A 343 7.36 18.06 -4.85
CA GLY A 343 7.98 17.91 -6.17
C GLY A 343 9.47 17.56 -6.10
N VAL A 344 10.21 18.14 -5.16
CA VAL A 344 11.62 17.79 -4.88
C VAL A 344 11.72 16.38 -4.29
N GLY A 345 10.86 16.02 -3.34
CA GLY A 345 10.80 14.67 -2.78
C GLY A 345 10.58 13.62 -3.86
N ALA A 346 9.62 13.84 -4.77
CA ALA A 346 9.32 12.90 -5.84
C ALA A 346 10.50 12.69 -6.81
N ARG A 347 11.33 13.72 -7.06
CA ARG A 347 12.55 13.59 -7.86
C ARG A 347 13.63 12.73 -7.20
N ASN A 348 13.56 12.58 -5.88
CA ASN A 348 14.46 11.74 -5.08
C ASN A 348 13.82 10.40 -4.69
N GLY A 349 12.69 10.02 -5.31
CA GLY A 349 11.99 8.77 -4.99
C GLY A 349 11.19 8.78 -3.69
N VAL A 350 11.00 9.95 -3.07
CA VAL A 350 10.23 10.10 -1.83
C VAL A 350 8.83 10.64 -2.15
N LEU A 351 7.81 9.81 -1.96
CA LEU A 351 6.42 10.18 -2.21
C LEU A 351 5.77 10.72 -0.94
N ILE A 352 5.52 12.03 -0.92
CA ILE A 352 4.97 12.75 0.23
C ILE A 352 3.49 13.06 -0.05
N LYS A 353 2.60 12.53 0.80
CA LYS A 353 1.14 12.70 0.65
C LYS A 353 0.65 13.92 1.45
N GLY A 354 0.60 15.07 0.78
CA GLY A 354 0.08 16.32 1.35
C GLY A 354 1.07 17.11 2.21
N GLY A 355 0.66 18.31 2.65
CA GLY A 355 1.50 19.20 3.47
C GLY A 355 1.68 18.74 4.92
N ALA A 356 0.66 18.11 5.49
CA ALA A 356 0.68 17.60 6.87
C ALA A 356 1.82 16.59 7.09
N ALA A 357 2.03 15.68 6.13
CA ALA A 357 3.10 14.69 6.20
C ALA A 357 4.49 15.35 6.19
N LEU A 358 4.69 16.37 5.35
CA LEU A 358 5.95 17.12 5.26
C LEU A 358 6.28 17.86 6.57
N GLU A 359 5.28 18.47 7.19
CA GLU A 359 5.44 19.15 8.49
C GLU A 359 5.65 18.18 9.65
N THR A 360 4.91 17.08 9.66
CA THR A 360 5.00 16.07 10.72
C THR A 360 6.37 15.40 10.68
N ALA A 361 6.87 15.07 9.47
CA ALA A 361 8.19 14.49 9.28
C ALA A 361 9.32 15.32 9.91
N HIS A 362 9.23 16.66 9.87
CA HIS A 362 10.22 17.54 10.52
C HIS A 362 10.20 17.46 12.05
N LYS A 363 9.06 17.10 12.64
CA LYS A 363 8.88 17.00 14.11
C LYS A 363 9.12 15.60 14.65
N VAL A 364 9.42 14.63 13.79
CA VAL A 364 9.66 13.25 14.22
C VAL A 364 10.96 13.18 15.01
N SER A 365 10.86 12.72 16.26
CA SER A 365 11.99 12.45 17.14
C SER A 365 12.31 10.97 17.26
N ALA A 366 11.38 10.09 16.87
CA ALA A 366 11.54 8.64 16.94
C ALA A 366 10.93 7.99 15.70
N ILE A 367 11.66 7.04 15.09
CA ILE A 367 11.19 6.22 13.98
C ILE A 367 11.13 4.77 14.45
N ILE A 368 9.95 4.18 14.30
CA ILE A 368 9.73 2.77 14.56
C ILE A 368 9.68 2.07 13.21
N PHE A 369 10.66 1.20 12.97
CA PHE A 369 10.67 0.35 11.79
C PHE A 369 9.89 -0.94 12.07
N ASP A 370 9.00 -1.28 11.14
CA ASP A 370 8.63 -2.68 10.96
C ASP A 370 9.86 -3.47 10.49
N LYS A 371 9.95 -4.75 10.82
CA LYS A 371 11.10 -5.57 10.40
C LYS A 371 10.92 -6.04 8.96
N THR A 372 9.85 -6.80 8.73
CA THR A 372 9.68 -7.61 7.52
C THR A 372 9.31 -6.72 6.34
N GLY A 373 10.07 -6.78 5.25
CA GLY A 373 9.87 -5.95 4.05
C GLY A 373 10.31 -4.49 4.18
N THR A 374 10.51 -4.00 5.41
CA THR A 374 11.00 -2.64 5.69
C THR A 374 12.51 -2.64 5.89
N LEU A 375 13.02 -3.26 6.97
CA LEU A 375 14.46 -3.45 7.18
C LEU A 375 15.03 -4.63 6.38
N THR A 376 14.17 -5.59 6.06
CA THR A 376 14.52 -6.78 5.28
C THR A 376 13.97 -6.72 3.85
N GLU A 377 14.47 -7.61 2.98
CA GLU A 377 14.06 -7.73 1.58
C GLU A 377 12.61 -8.23 1.42
N GLY A 378 12.00 -8.79 2.48
CA GLY A 378 10.66 -9.37 2.44
C GLY A 378 10.64 -10.71 1.69
N LYS A 379 11.79 -11.37 1.57
CA LYS A 379 11.98 -12.62 0.82
C LYS A 379 12.79 -13.58 1.68
N THR A 380 12.10 -14.60 2.19
CA THR A 380 12.74 -15.69 2.92
C THR A 380 13.66 -16.48 1.99
N THR A 381 14.90 -16.70 2.42
CA THR A 381 15.88 -17.50 1.69
C THR A 381 16.53 -18.51 2.61
N LEU A 382 16.92 -19.66 2.05
CA LEU A 382 17.75 -20.64 2.74
C LEU A 382 19.13 -20.03 3.01
N SER A 383 19.41 -19.73 4.27
CA SER A 383 20.64 -19.07 4.67
C SER A 383 21.73 -20.07 5.05
N HIS A 384 21.36 -21.14 5.78
CA HIS A 384 22.29 -22.10 6.37
C HIS A 384 21.74 -23.51 6.21
N PHE A 385 22.60 -24.45 5.81
CA PHE A 385 22.32 -25.88 5.88
C PHE A 385 23.51 -26.54 6.57
N VAL A 386 23.30 -26.99 7.81
CA VAL A 386 24.36 -27.52 8.66
C VAL A 386 24.12 -29.00 8.89
N LEU A 387 24.99 -29.83 8.33
CA LEU A 387 24.99 -31.27 8.59
C LEU A 387 25.53 -31.53 10.00
N LEU A 388 24.84 -32.39 10.73
CA LEU A 388 25.26 -32.80 12.06
C LEU A 388 26.35 -33.87 11.98
N PRO A 389 27.27 -33.94 12.97
CA PRO A 389 28.32 -34.95 12.99
C PRO A 389 27.74 -36.36 12.95
N ARG A 390 28.32 -37.23 12.10
CA ARG A 390 27.89 -38.64 11.97
C ARG A 390 28.10 -39.40 13.28
N GLY A 391 27.01 -39.76 13.93
CA GLY A 391 26.95 -40.77 15.00
C GLY A 391 26.68 -42.16 14.44
N SER A 392 26.54 -43.17 15.32
CA SER A 392 26.28 -44.58 14.98
C SER A 392 24.89 -44.86 14.37
N GLY A 393 24.15 -43.83 13.96
CA GLY A 393 22.82 -43.93 13.32
C GLY A 393 22.69 -43.10 12.02
N HIS A 394 23.76 -42.47 11.53
CA HIS A 394 23.72 -41.64 10.32
C HIS A 394 24.02 -42.48 9.07
N ALA A 395 22.99 -43.03 8.43
CA ALA A 395 23.11 -43.88 7.25
C ALA A 395 23.27 -43.13 5.92
N TYR A 396 22.81 -41.87 5.84
CA TYR A 396 22.70 -41.13 4.59
C TYR A 396 23.81 -40.10 4.33
N GLY A 397 24.08 -39.84 3.05
CA GLY A 397 25.01 -38.81 2.58
C GLY A 397 24.43 -37.39 2.59
N ALA A 398 25.29 -36.38 2.51
CA ALA A 398 24.90 -34.96 2.46
C ALA A 398 23.87 -34.65 1.35
N ALA A 399 24.11 -35.13 0.13
CA ALA A 399 23.22 -34.93 -1.01
C ALA A 399 21.88 -35.67 -0.84
N GLU A 400 21.88 -36.85 -0.22
CA GLU A 400 20.66 -37.63 0.04
C GLU A 400 19.79 -36.94 1.09
N VAL A 401 20.39 -36.46 2.18
CA VAL A 401 19.71 -35.67 3.21
C VAL A 401 19.08 -34.41 2.61
N LEU A 402 19.82 -33.70 1.74
CA LEU A 402 19.29 -32.52 1.05
C LEU A 402 18.16 -32.88 0.07
N GLY A 403 18.26 -33.99 -0.66
CA GLY A 403 17.19 -34.48 -1.54
C GLY A 403 15.92 -34.85 -0.79
N MET A 404 16.04 -35.50 0.37
CA MET A 404 14.90 -35.81 1.24
C MET A 404 14.23 -34.54 1.80
N LEU A 405 15.03 -33.53 2.17
CA LEU A 405 14.50 -32.22 2.57
C LEU A 405 13.69 -31.56 1.44
N VAL A 406 14.22 -31.56 0.22
CA VAL A 406 13.53 -30.99 -0.94
C VAL A 406 12.23 -31.72 -1.22
N ALA A 407 12.22 -33.04 -1.18
CA ALA A 407 10.99 -33.82 -1.39
C ALA A 407 9.94 -33.54 -0.31
N ALA A 408 10.36 -33.49 0.96
CA ALA A 408 9.46 -33.21 2.07
C ALA A 408 8.85 -31.81 1.99
N GLU A 409 9.66 -30.78 1.68
CA GLU A 409 9.21 -29.39 1.58
C GLU A 409 8.48 -29.08 0.26
N SER A 410 8.69 -29.85 -0.81
CA SER A 410 7.96 -29.67 -2.08
C SER A 410 6.47 -29.96 -1.95
N GLY A 411 6.07 -30.78 -0.97
CA GLY A 411 4.66 -31.03 -0.65
C GLY A 411 4.02 -29.93 0.19
N SER A 412 4.78 -28.93 0.65
CA SER A 412 4.33 -27.86 1.52
C SER A 412 4.19 -26.54 0.75
N GLU A 413 3.02 -25.91 0.85
CA GLU A 413 2.77 -24.58 0.28
C GLU A 413 3.33 -23.43 1.13
N HIS A 414 3.95 -23.76 2.26
CA HIS A 414 4.45 -22.77 3.21
C HIS A 414 5.60 -21.94 2.61
N PRO A 415 5.66 -20.60 2.80
CA PRO A 415 6.73 -19.77 2.23
C PRO A 415 8.15 -20.21 2.60
N LEU A 416 8.35 -20.74 3.82
CA LEU A 416 9.64 -21.31 4.24
C LEU A 416 10.01 -22.55 3.41
N ALA A 417 9.05 -23.39 3.07
CA ALA A 417 9.26 -24.59 2.27
C ALA A 417 9.77 -24.22 0.87
N ARG A 418 9.11 -23.24 0.26
CA ARG A 418 9.54 -22.68 -1.03
C ARG A 418 10.96 -22.13 -0.97
N ALA A 419 11.31 -21.39 0.09
CA ALA A 419 12.66 -20.86 0.29
C ALA A 419 13.72 -21.96 0.40
N VAL A 420 13.38 -23.09 1.04
CA VAL A 420 14.25 -24.27 1.16
C VAL A 420 14.42 -24.95 -0.20
N VAL A 421 13.33 -25.20 -0.93
CA VAL A 421 13.36 -25.86 -2.25
C VAL A 421 14.14 -25.04 -3.27
N GLU A 422 13.90 -23.73 -3.34
CA GLU A 422 14.64 -22.82 -4.23
C GLU A 422 16.12 -22.69 -3.81
N GLY A 423 16.40 -22.71 -2.51
CA GLY A 423 17.74 -22.59 -1.95
C GLY A 423 18.59 -23.87 -2.02
N ALA A 424 17.98 -25.05 -2.13
CA ALA A 424 18.67 -26.33 -2.08
C ALA A 424 19.73 -26.49 -3.19
N HIS A 425 19.45 -25.99 -4.39
CA HIS A 425 20.40 -26.02 -5.50
C HIS A 425 21.68 -25.24 -5.18
N LYS A 426 21.56 -24.05 -4.56
CA LYS A 426 22.72 -23.25 -4.14
C LYS A 426 23.52 -23.94 -3.05
N VAL A 427 22.86 -24.63 -2.13
CA VAL A 427 23.53 -25.41 -1.08
C VAL A 427 24.31 -26.57 -1.69
N LEU A 428 23.73 -27.29 -2.65
CA LEU A 428 24.43 -28.37 -3.37
C LEU A 428 25.69 -27.83 -4.07
N ASP A 429 25.61 -26.68 -4.73
CA ASP A 429 26.77 -26.07 -5.39
C ASP A 429 27.88 -25.71 -4.38
N HIS A 430 27.53 -25.13 -3.23
CA HIS A 430 28.51 -24.88 -2.16
C HIS A 430 29.13 -26.17 -1.60
N MET A 431 28.36 -27.25 -1.49
CA MET A 431 28.88 -28.56 -1.08
C MET A 431 29.87 -29.13 -2.10
N ARG A 432 29.65 -28.90 -3.40
CA ARG A 432 30.58 -29.31 -4.47
C ARG A 432 31.89 -28.52 -4.37
N GLU A 433 31.81 -27.21 -4.18
CA GLU A 433 32.99 -26.34 -4.03
C GLU A 433 33.85 -26.71 -2.81
N GLN A 434 33.20 -27.13 -1.72
CA GLN A 434 33.89 -27.57 -0.49
C GLN A 434 34.36 -29.03 -0.55
N GLY A 435 34.08 -29.77 -1.62
CA GLY A 435 34.45 -31.18 -1.76
C GLY A 435 33.70 -32.13 -0.83
N ILE A 436 32.54 -31.71 -0.30
CA ILE A 436 31.67 -32.53 0.57
C ILE A 436 30.92 -33.59 -0.26
N VAL A 437 30.59 -33.24 -1.50
CA VAL A 437 29.94 -34.12 -2.49
C VAL A 437 30.75 -34.10 -3.79
N ALA A 438 30.55 -35.11 -4.65
CA ALA A 438 31.24 -35.17 -5.94
C ALA A 438 30.87 -33.98 -6.84
N ALA A 439 31.79 -33.55 -7.70
CA ALA A 439 31.61 -32.35 -8.54
C ALA A 439 30.42 -32.47 -9.52
N ASP A 440 30.05 -33.70 -9.90
CA ASP A 440 28.92 -34.05 -10.76
C ASP A 440 27.67 -34.50 -9.97
N ALA A 441 27.74 -34.55 -8.63
CA ALA A 441 26.65 -35.04 -7.80
C ALA A 441 25.39 -34.20 -8.00
N GLN A 442 24.30 -34.81 -8.48
CA GLN A 442 22.99 -34.18 -8.62
C GLN A 442 22.14 -34.42 -7.38
N LEU A 443 21.11 -33.58 -7.18
CA LEU A 443 20.11 -33.79 -6.14
C LEU A 443 19.38 -35.11 -6.42
N PRO A 444 19.48 -36.11 -5.52
CA PRO A 444 18.73 -37.34 -5.67
C PRO A 444 17.23 -37.06 -5.59
N HIS A 445 16.47 -37.63 -6.52
CA HIS A 445 15.03 -37.50 -6.55
C HIS A 445 14.38 -38.49 -5.57
N PHE A 446 13.53 -37.96 -4.70
CA PHE A 446 12.72 -38.73 -3.77
C PHE A 446 11.26 -38.38 -4.01
N ALA A 447 10.40 -39.40 -4.04
CA ALA A 447 8.96 -39.23 -4.11
C ALA A 447 8.37 -39.30 -2.69
N VAL A 448 7.41 -38.42 -2.40
CA VAL A 448 6.64 -38.51 -1.15
C VAL A 448 5.59 -39.60 -1.31
N VAL A 449 5.45 -40.48 -0.33
CA VAL A 449 4.40 -41.51 -0.31
C VAL A 449 3.05 -40.82 -0.17
N GLU A 450 2.12 -41.16 -1.05
CA GLU A 450 0.73 -40.67 -1.01
C GLU A 450 0.12 -40.90 0.39
N ASP A 451 -0.69 -39.95 0.86
CA ASP A 451 -1.34 -39.94 2.18
C ASP A 451 -0.41 -39.92 3.42
N SER A 452 0.91 -39.86 3.25
CA SER A 452 1.86 -39.79 4.39
C SER A 452 2.19 -38.38 4.87
N PHE A 453 1.84 -37.35 4.08
CA PHE A 453 2.15 -35.96 4.38
C PHE A 453 1.23 -35.38 5.44
N ALA A 454 1.80 -34.81 6.50
CA ALA A 454 1.07 -34.02 7.48
C ALA A 454 1.89 -32.81 7.92
N ALA A 455 1.31 -31.62 7.81
CA ALA A 455 1.86 -30.39 8.35
C ALA A 455 1.15 -30.02 9.66
N GLU A 456 1.91 -29.73 10.72
CA GLU A 456 1.39 -29.25 11.99
C GLU A 456 1.84 -27.80 12.25
N PRO A 457 0.88 -26.84 12.24
CA PRO A 457 1.18 -25.42 12.42
C PRO A 457 1.92 -25.12 13.71
N GLY A 458 2.93 -24.25 13.64
CA GLY A 458 3.77 -23.89 14.78
C GLY A 458 4.75 -24.99 15.22
N PHE A 459 4.79 -26.14 14.53
CA PHE A 459 5.72 -27.23 14.81
C PHE A 459 6.59 -27.55 13.58
N GLY A 460 5.99 -28.02 12.50
CA GLY A 460 6.72 -28.53 11.33
C GLY A 460 5.87 -29.44 10.44
N LEU A 461 6.52 -30.26 9.64
CA LEU A 461 5.91 -31.27 8.78
C LEU A 461 6.51 -32.66 9.03
N GLN A 462 5.75 -33.67 8.64
CA GLN A 462 6.17 -35.06 8.55
C GLN A 462 5.70 -35.65 7.23
N CYS A 463 6.52 -36.50 6.63
CA CYS A 463 6.13 -37.29 5.48
C CYS A 463 6.98 -38.56 5.40
N SER A 464 6.57 -39.51 4.57
CA SER A 464 7.42 -40.65 4.22
C SER A 464 7.92 -40.48 2.79
N VAL A 465 9.20 -40.72 2.55
CA VAL A 465 9.82 -40.58 1.22
C VAL A 465 10.39 -41.90 0.74
N VAL A 466 10.37 -42.11 -0.58
CA VAL A 466 10.93 -43.29 -1.26
C VAL A 466 11.87 -42.81 -2.37
N ARG A 467 12.95 -43.54 -2.60
CA ARG A 467 13.90 -43.23 -3.68
C ARG A 467 13.30 -43.70 -5.01
N ASP A 468 13.32 -42.84 -6.03
CA ASP A 468 12.64 -43.05 -7.33
C ASP A 468 13.14 -44.27 -8.14
N ALA A 469 14.20 -44.95 -7.68
CA ALA A 469 14.73 -46.16 -8.32
C ALA A 469 13.90 -47.44 -8.05
N ASP A 470 13.02 -47.44 -7.04
CA ASP A 470 12.26 -48.64 -6.59
C ASP A 470 10.72 -48.48 -6.68
N ALA A 471 10.24 -47.58 -7.54
CA ALA A 471 8.80 -47.36 -7.74
C ALA A 471 8.16 -48.51 -8.54
N ALA A 472 7.59 -49.51 -7.84
CA ALA A 472 6.29 -50.12 -8.16
C ALA A 472 5.94 -51.40 -7.34
N ALA A 473 6.87 -52.03 -6.60
CA ALA A 473 6.60 -53.36 -6.03
C ALA A 473 6.66 -53.49 -4.49
N SER A 474 7.21 -52.50 -3.75
CA SER A 474 7.50 -52.65 -2.31
C SER A 474 7.39 -51.34 -1.50
N ALA A 475 6.42 -50.47 -1.84
CA ALA A 475 6.30 -49.12 -1.29
C ALA A 475 6.14 -49.02 0.25
N ALA A 476 5.76 -50.10 0.94
CA ALA A 476 5.56 -50.11 2.39
C ALA A 476 6.80 -50.53 3.22
N GLU A 477 7.77 -51.24 2.63
CA GLU A 477 8.95 -51.76 3.36
C GLU A 477 10.20 -50.87 3.23
N GLN A 478 10.22 -49.90 2.31
CA GLN A 478 11.38 -49.00 2.07
C GLN A 478 11.09 -47.51 2.26
N SER A 479 9.92 -47.16 2.81
CA SER A 479 9.55 -45.77 3.08
C SER A 479 10.35 -45.22 4.26
N LEU A 480 11.01 -44.08 4.06
CA LEU A 480 11.78 -43.42 5.10
C LEU A 480 10.97 -42.29 5.73
N PRO A 481 10.69 -42.31 7.04
CA PRO A 481 9.96 -41.22 7.67
C PRO A 481 10.90 -40.01 7.83
N VAL A 482 10.46 -38.87 7.29
CA VAL A 482 11.14 -37.58 7.32
C VAL A 482 10.34 -36.60 8.16
N LEU A 483 11.02 -35.91 9.06
CA LEU A 483 10.47 -34.90 9.95
C LEU A 483 11.26 -33.61 9.75
N VAL A 484 10.55 -32.51 9.48
CA VAL A 484 11.16 -31.17 9.40
C VAL A 484 10.42 -30.24 10.35
N GLY A 485 11.10 -29.57 11.26
CA GLY A 485 10.43 -28.64 12.17
C GLY A 485 11.26 -28.14 13.33
N ASN A 486 10.61 -27.45 14.26
CA ASN A 486 11.27 -26.85 15.42
C ASN A 486 11.59 -27.89 16.52
N ARG A 487 12.22 -27.42 17.61
CA ARG A 487 12.60 -28.28 18.75
C ARG A 487 11.42 -29.01 19.38
N ALA A 488 10.27 -28.35 19.48
CA ALA A 488 9.08 -28.95 20.06
C ALA A 488 8.55 -30.09 19.16
N TRP A 489 8.65 -29.92 17.84
CA TRP A 489 8.28 -30.94 16.86
C TRP A 489 9.16 -32.19 16.95
N MET A 490 10.47 -31.99 17.07
CA MET A 490 11.42 -33.09 17.23
C MET A 490 11.12 -33.89 18.50
N ARG A 491 10.95 -33.20 19.64
CA ARG A 491 10.65 -33.85 20.93
C ARG A 491 9.32 -34.61 20.91
N ARG A 492 8.30 -34.04 20.28
CA ARG A 492 6.96 -34.66 20.20
C ARG A 492 6.98 -35.96 19.40
N ASN A 493 7.83 -36.04 18.38
CA ASN A 493 7.98 -37.23 17.54
C ASN A 493 9.11 -38.16 18.01
N GLY A 494 9.60 -37.99 19.24
CA GLY A 494 10.61 -38.89 19.82
C GLY A 494 12.02 -38.74 19.24
N VAL A 495 12.30 -37.69 18.47
CA VAL A 495 13.63 -37.41 17.92
C VAL A 495 14.50 -36.73 18.98
N GLU A 496 15.64 -37.32 19.29
CA GLU A 496 16.60 -36.74 20.23
C GLU A 496 17.37 -35.57 19.57
N VAL A 497 17.13 -34.36 20.07
CA VAL A 497 17.91 -33.18 19.66
C VAL A 497 19.24 -33.20 20.40
N THR A 498 20.28 -33.70 19.72
CA THR A 498 21.63 -33.79 20.29
C THR A 498 22.18 -32.42 20.71
N PRO A 499 23.13 -32.35 21.67
CA PRO A 499 23.78 -31.09 22.04
C PRO A 499 24.44 -30.37 20.85
N ALA A 500 24.94 -31.13 19.87
CA ALA A 500 25.46 -30.58 18.63
C ALA A 500 24.37 -29.87 17.82
N ALA A 501 23.20 -30.50 17.63
CA ALA A 501 22.06 -29.89 16.96
C ALA A 501 21.56 -28.63 17.70
N GLU A 502 21.45 -28.71 19.02
CA GLU A 502 21.01 -27.58 19.85
C GLU A 502 21.96 -26.38 19.75
N SER A 503 23.28 -26.64 19.70
CA SER A 503 24.29 -25.58 19.51
C SER A 503 24.15 -24.88 18.16
N GLN A 504 23.86 -25.62 17.09
CA GLN A 504 23.69 -25.04 15.75
C GLN A 504 22.35 -24.30 15.61
N LEU A 505 21.27 -24.82 16.19
CA LEU A 505 19.99 -24.11 16.27
C LEU A 505 20.16 -22.76 16.96
N MET A 506 20.77 -22.74 18.15
CA MET A 506 21.02 -21.48 18.88
C MET A 506 21.92 -20.52 18.10
N ARG A 507 22.89 -21.03 17.35
CA ARG A 507 23.78 -20.21 16.52
C ARG A 507 23.02 -19.55 15.37
N CYS A 508 22.17 -20.31 14.68
CA CYS A 508 21.31 -19.78 13.61
C CYS A 508 20.32 -18.74 14.15
N GLU A 509 19.67 -19.02 15.27
CA GLU A 509 18.71 -18.09 15.90
C GLU A 509 19.35 -16.78 16.31
N ARG A 510 20.53 -16.83 16.95
CA ARG A 510 21.29 -15.62 17.33
C ARG A 510 21.79 -14.82 16.13
N ALA A 511 21.86 -15.44 14.96
CA ALA A 511 22.19 -14.76 13.72
C ALA A 511 20.95 -14.13 13.05
N GLY A 512 19.77 -14.22 13.67
CA GLY A 512 18.51 -13.71 13.11
C GLY A 512 17.79 -14.69 12.19
N ASN A 513 18.16 -15.97 12.17
CA ASN A 513 17.55 -16.96 11.29
C ASN A 513 16.49 -17.78 12.03
N THR A 514 15.38 -18.09 11.36
CA THR A 514 14.48 -19.17 11.77
C THR A 514 15.17 -20.51 11.56
N ALA A 515 15.35 -21.28 12.62
CA ALA A 515 16.09 -22.53 12.57
C ALA A 515 15.18 -23.75 12.77
N VAL A 516 15.20 -24.69 11.83
CA VAL A 516 14.47 -25.96 11.89
C VAL A 516 15.44 -27.14 11.80
N VAL A 517 15.02 -28.29 12.33
CA VAL A 517 15.77 -29.54 12.28
C VAL A 517 15.15 -30.45 11.25
N LEU A 518 15.99 -31.14 10.50
CA LEU A 518 15.62 -32.26 9.64
C LEU A 518 16.03 -33.56 10.31
N ALA A 519 15.08 -34.45 10.50
CA ALA A 519 15.29 -35.80 11.00
C ALA A 519 14.77 -36.83 10.00
N VAL A 520 15.48 -37.95 9.92
CA VAL A 520 15.14 -39.09 9.05
C VAL A 520 15.24 -40.34 9.92
N ASP A 521 14.22 -41.18 9.88
CA ASP A 521 14.15 -42.42 10.67
C ASP A 521 14.43 -42.21 12.16
N GLY A 522 13.84 -41.16 12.73
CA GLY A 522 13.99 -40.82 14.15
C GLY A 522 15.33 -40.17 14.53
N VAL A 523 16.26 -39.98 13.60
CA VAL A 523 17.60 -39.40 13.86
C VAL A 523 17.72 -38.02 13.23
N ALA A 524 18.22 -37.03 13.98
CA ALA A 524 18.49 -35.68 13.45
C ALA A 524 19.73 -35.66 12.54
N TYR A 525 19.57 -35.21 11.30
CA TYR A 525 20.63 -35.15 10.28
C TYR A 525 21.15 -33.74 10.02
N ALA A 526 20.26 -32.73 10.02
CA ALA A 526 20.66 -31.39 9.65
C ALA A 526 19.88 -30.32 10.43
N VAL A 527 20.50 -29.15 10.56
CA VAL A 527 19.85 -27.91 10.98
C VAL A 527 19.80 -26.99 9.77
N VAL A 528 18.60 -26.48 9.50
CA VAL A 528 18.27 -25.64 8.36
C VAL A 528 17.92 -24.25 8.89
N GLY A 529 18.71 -23.25 8.51
CA GLY A 529 18.49 -21.85 8.87
C GLY A 529 17.87 -21.10 7.71
N ILE A 530 16.71 -20.51 7.92
CA ILE A 530 15.96 -19.73 6.94
C ILE A 530 15.87 -18.30 7.45
N ALA A 531 16.15 -17.33 6.60
CA ALA A 531 16.17 -15.93 7.01
C ALA A 531 15.59 -15.02 5.94
N ASP A 532 14.93 -13.97 6.38
CA ASP A 532 14.67 -12.81 5.53
C ASP A 532 15.89 -11.89 5.60
N ARG A 533 16.50 -11.61 4.45
CA ARG A 533 17.77 -10.92 4.39
C ARG A 533 17.58 -9.45 4.74
N VAL A 534 18.43 -8.92 5.62
CA VAL A 534 18.47 -7.48 5.90
C VAL A 534 18.93 -6.73 4.64
N LYS A 535 18.25 -5.63 4.29
CA LYS A 535 18.63 -4.78 3.15
C LYS A 535 20.04 -4.24 3.33
N SER A 536 20.79 -4.13 2.24
CA SER A 536 22.17 -3.61 2.25
C SER A 536 22.29 -2.23 2.89
N GLU A 537 21.31 -1.38 2.64
CA GLU A 537 21.25 0.01 3.07
C GLU A 537 20.70 0.18 4.50
N ALA A 538 20.05 -0.84 5.08
CA ALA A 538 19.37 -0.70 6.37
C ALA A 538 20.32 -0.21 7.48
N ALA A 539 21.53 -0.76 7.54
CA ALA A 539 22.53 -0.37 8.53
C ALA A 539 23.01 1.08 8.36
N GLU A 540 23.04 1.58 7.12
CA GLU A 540 23.41 2.97 6.83
C GLU A 540 22.27 3.93 7.16
N VAL A 541 21.02 3.53 6.86
CA VAL A 541 19.81 4.29 7.21
C VAL A 541 19.71 4.47 8.72
N VAL A 542 19.87 3.40 9.51
CA VAL A 542 19.82 3.49 10.98
C VAL A 542 20.93 4.39 11.52
N ARG A 543 22.15 4.30 10.97
CA ARG A 543 23.26 5.19 11.34
C ARG A 543 22.99 6.66 10.99
N ALA A 544 22.42 6.93 9.83
CA ALA A 544 22.07 8.28 9.40
C ALA A 544 20.98 8.89 10.29
N LEU A 545 19.95 8.11 10.65
CA LEU A 545 18.89 8.55 11.55
C LEU A 545 19.41 8.82 12.97
N ALA A 546 20.26 7.95 13.49
CA ALA A 546 20.91 8.18 14.79
C ALA A 546 21.80 9.43 14.76
N ALA A 547 22.49 9.71 13.64
CA ALA A 547 23.26 10.95 13.48
C ALA A 547 22.39 12.21 13.38
N MET A 548 21.10 12.06 13.04
CA MET A 548 20.11 13.14 13.05
C MET A 548 19.42 13.31 14.42
N ASP A 549 19.89 12.61 15.46
CA ASP A 549 19.31 12.61 16.82
C ASP A 549 17.85 12.10 16.84
N VAL A 550 17.53 11.18 15.91
CA VAL A 550 16.25 10.47 15.85
C VAL A 550 16.42 9.11 16.52
N GLU A 551 15.58 8.81 17.52
CA GLU A 551 15.55 7.48 18.13
C GLU A 551 15.06 6.43 17.12
N VAL A 552 15.75 5.29 17.05
CA VAL A 552 15.39 4.21 16.13
C VAL A 552 14.95 2.99 16.91
N TRP A 553 13.72 2.57 16.69
CA TRP A 553 13.10 1.40 17.30
C TRP A 553 12.70 0.40 16.21
N MET A 554 12.63 -0.88 16.57
CA MET A 554 12.11 -1.94 15.71
C MET A 554 10.93 -2.62 16.40
N VAL A 555 9.87 -2.90 15.66
CA VAL A 555 8.72 -3.69 16.11
C VAL A 555 8.58 -4.89 15.16
N THR A 556 8.42 -6.08 15.72
CA THR A 556 8.30 -7.33 14.96
C THR A 556 7.48 -8.36 15.74
N GLY A 557 6.75 -9.22 15.03
CA GLY A 557 6.06 -10.38 15.59
C GLY A 557 6.97 -11.61 15.77
N ASP A 558 8.21 -11.55 15.30
CA ASP A 558 9.16 -12.67 15.41
C ASP A 558 9.62 -12.93 16.84
N ASN A 559 10.25 -14.09 17.05
CA ASN A 559 10.77 -14.45 18.36
C ASN A 559 11.87 -13.47 18.83
N HIS A 560 11.98 -13.23 20.13
CA HIS A 560 12.92 -12.24 20.72
C HIS A 560 14.42 -12.49 20.41
N ARG A 561 14.81 -13.70 20.02
CA ARG A 561 16.22 -13.99 19.68
C ARG A 561 16.58 -13.52 18.27
N THR A 562 15.58 -13.48 17.39
CA THR A 562 15.63 -12.97 16.02
C THR A 562 15.43 -11.46 16.02
#